data_AF-A0A1Z5KDT9-F1
#
_entry.id   AF-A0A1Z5KDT9-F1
#
_cell.length_a   1.000
_cell.length_b   1.000
_cell.length_c   1.000
_cell.angle_alpha   90.00
_cell.angle_beta   90.00
_cell.angle_gamma   90.00
#
_symmetry.space_group_name_H-M   'P 1'
#
loop_
_entity.id
_entity.type
_entity.pdbx_description
1 polymer ?
#
loop_
_entity_poly.entity_id
_entity_poly.type
_entity_poly.pdbx_seq_one_letter_code
_entity_poly.pdbx_strand_id
1 'polypeptide(L)'
;MMRSSRWLLRRDFATKAAAERALQKEQATLKWLRTIVVQEKLCPFAAPLLQHDDKLLRIVASTAQTPQQAIEDVRDEVKKLVGKDRSETHETTLIVLNDSREHSFVYHFRDFVRLSWSLQDEAIGDDYRDLVQLVLFHPAAKHQTYAEQEEEHAGDYTIRSPYPTLHLLRQEDVLKAVQSGYPDLEYLPSRNQAKLNRLGLDVCRQRWRECFEVDDH
;
A
#
# COMPACT_ATOMS: atom_id res chain seq x y z
N MET A 1 23.34 -26.04 33.23
CA MET A 1 23.33 -24.67 32.67
C MET A 1 23.58 -24.74 31.16
N MET A 2 22.58 -25.10 30.35
CA MET A 2 22.75 -25.33 28.89
C MET A 2 21.45 -25.11 28.08
N ARG A 3 20.50 -24.33 28.61
CA ARG A 3 19.22 -24.00 27.94
C ARG A 3 19.15 -22.58 27.36
N SER A 4 20.18 -21.76 27.57
CA SER A 4 20.19 -20.33 27.21
C SER A 4 20.57 -20.07 25.74
N SER A 5 21.57 -20.76 25.21
CA SER A 5 22.13 -20.48 23.87
C SER A 5 21.16 -20.82 22.72
N ARG A 6 20.37 -21.89 22.88
CA ARG A 6 19.39 -22.35 21.86
C ARG A 6 18.18 -21.40 21.73
N TRP A 7 17.85 -20.68 22.80
CA TRP A 7 16.74 -19.72 22.85
C TRP A 7 17.14 -18.38 22.22
N LEU A 8 18.35 -17.91 22.51
CA LEU A 8 18.92 -16.70 21.90
C LEU A 8 19.10 -16.89 20.39
N LEU A 9 19.71 -17.99 19.94
CA LEU A 9 19.83 -18.30 18.51
C LEU A 9 18.47 -18.35 17.82
N ARG A 10 17.47 -19.03 18.39
CA ARG A 10 16.11 -19.07 17.82
C ARG A 10 15.46 -17.70 17.72
N ARG A 11 15.71 -16.81 18.68
CA ARG A 11 15.20 -15.43 18.67
C ARG A 11 15.88 -14.60 17.59
N ASP A 12 17.20 -14.73 17.44
CA ASP A 12 17.98 -14.01 16.42
C ASP A 12 17.63 -14.48 15.00
N PHE A 13 17.35 -15.77 14.81
CA PHE A 13 16.83 -16.28 13.53
C PHE A 13 15.41 -15.76 13.23
N ALA A 14 14.54 -15.70 14.24
CA ALA A 14 13.17 -15.21 14.07
C ALA A 14 13.13 -13.72 13.72
N THR A 15 13.98 -12.89 14.36
CA THR A 15 14.08 -11.46 14.04
C THR A 15 14.67 -11.21 12.66
N LYS A 16 15.70 -11.97 12.28
CA LYS A 16 16.27 -11.90 10.93
C LYS A 16 15.22 -12.26 9.86
N ALA A 17 14.49 -13.37 10.06
CA ALA A 17 13.45 -13.80 9.14
C ALA A 17 12.24 -12.83 9.09
N ALA A 18 11.97 -12.09 10.18
CA ALA A 18 10.95 -11.04 10.16
C ALA A 18 11.41 -9.82 9.34
N ALA A 19 12.67 -9.41 9.50
CA ALA A 19 13.27 -8.31 8.73
C ALA A 19 13.35 -8.63 7.24
N GLU A 20 13.74 -9.86 6.87
CA GLU A 20 13.76 -10.31 5.46
C GLU A 20 12.36 -10.27 4.83
N ARG A 21 11.32 -10.69 5.57
CA ARG A 21 9.92 -10.60 5.09
C ARG A 21 9.44 -9.17 4.96
N ALA A 22 9.82 -8.29 5.88
CA ALA A 22 9.51 -6.86 5.79
C ALA A 22 10.13 -6.24 4.53
N LEU A 23 11.42 -6.50 4.30
CA LEU A 23 12.12 -6.04 3.11
C LEU A 23 11.49 -6.57 1.82
N GLN A 24 11.14 -7.86 1.77
CA GLN A 24 10.49 -8.46 0.62
C GLN A 24 9.15 -7.78 0.29
N LYS A 25 8.36 -7.43 1.30
CA LYS A 25 7.10 -6.72 1.12
C LYS A 25 7.30 -5.32 0.54
N GLU A 26 8.27 -4.58 1.08
CA GLU A 26 8.59 -3.24 0.59
C GLU A 26 9.07 -3.28 -0.86
N GLN A 27 9.95 -4.23 -1.20
CA GLN A 27 10.45 -4.44 -2.56
C GLN A 27 9.34 -4.83 -3.54
N ALA A 28 8.47 -5.75 -3.16
CA ALA A 28 7.34 -6.16 -4.00
C ALA A 28 6.36 -5.01 -4.25
N THR A 29 6.06 -4.22 -3.22
CA THR A 29 5.21 -3.02 -3.35
C THR A 29 5.88 -1.95 -4.21
N LEU A 30 7.20 -1.76 -4.08
CA LEU A 30 7.95 -0.85 -4.95
C LEU A 30 7.95 -1.31 -6.41
N LYS A 31 8.12 -2.62 -6.65
CA LYS A 31 8.05 -3.22 -7.99
C LYS A 31 6.66 -3.03 -8.59
N TRP A 32 5.59 -3.28 -7.83
CA TRP A 32 4.20 -3.00 -8.23
C TRP A 32 3.98 -1.53 -8.62
N LEU A 33 4.47 -0.59 -7.81
CA LEU A 33 4.38 0.84 -8.09
C LEU A 33 5.07 1.18 -9.42
N ARG A 34 6.26 0.62 -9.66
CA ARG A 34 7.03 0.81 -10.90
C ARG A 34 6.36 0.17 -12.13
N THR A 35 6.04 -1.12 -12.07
CA THR A 35 5.68 -1.94 -13.24
C THR A 35 4.20 -1.96 -13.56
N ILE A 36 3.35 -1.66 -12.58
CA ILE A 36 1.90 -1.61 -12.78
C ILE A 36 1.42 -0.16 -12.73
N VAL A 37 1.64 0.54 -11.63
CA VAL A 37 1.05 1.89 -11.47
C VAL A 37 1.67 2.90 -12.45
N VAL A 38 3.00 2.97 -12.51
CA VAL A 38 3.72 3.95 -13.34
C VAL A 38 3.80 3.53 -14.80
N GLN A 39 4.26 2.31 -15.10
CA GLN A 39 4.35 1.84 -16.48
C GLN A 39 2.98 1.81 -17.19
N GLU A 40 1.91 1.40 -16.50
CA GLU A 40 0.55 1.49 -17.07
C GLU A 40 -0.10 2.86 -16.91
N LYS A 41 0.64 3.88 -16.45
CA LYS A 41 0.17 5.27 -16.35
C LYS A 41 -1.17 5.38 -15.62
N LEU A 42 -1.37 4.55 -14.59
CA LEU A 42 -2.61 4.50 -13.82
C LEU A 42 -2.75 5.75 -12.96
N CYS A 43 -1.65 6.22 -12.38
CA CYS A 43 -1.61 7.46 -11.62
C CYS A 43 -0.62 8.44 -12.26
N PRO A 44 -1.07 9.64 -12.70
CA PRO A 44 -0.17 10.64 -13.26
C PRO A 44 0.86 11.18 -12.26
N PHE A 45 0.60 11.01 -10.97
CA PHE A 45 1.39 11.56 -9.87
C PHE A 45 2.42 10.56 -9.32
N ALA A 46 2.37 9.30 -9.75
CA ALA A 46 3.23 8.25 -9.18
C ALA A 46 4.67 8.27 -9.72
N ALA A 47 4.89 8.73 -10.96
CA ALA A 47 6.23 8.70 -11.56
C ALA A 47 7.24 9.66 -10.87
N PRO A 48 6.88 10.92 -10.53
CA PRO A 48 7.77 11.82 -9.80
C PRO A 48 8.24 11.26 -8.46
N LEU A 49 7.37 10.51 -7.75
CA LEU A 49 7.69 9.91 -6.45
C LEU A 49 8.91 8.96 -6.50
N LEU A 50 9.22 8.40 -7.68
CA LEU A 50 10.31 7.45 -7.89
C LEU A 50 11.62 8.10 -8.37
N GLN A 51 11.62 9.40 -8.68
CA GLN A 51 12.77 10.11 -9.28
C GLN A 51 13.59 10.91 -8.26
N HIS A 52 13.06 11.14 -7.06
CA HIS A 52 13.63 12.05 -6.07
C HIS A 52 14.26 11.29 -4.88
N ASP A 53 15.38 10.58 -5.10
CA ASP A 53 16.24 9.94 -4.07
C ASP A 53 15.49 9.43 -2.81
N ASP A 54 14.36 8.73 -3.01
CA ASP A 54 13.46 8.21 -1.98
C ASP A 54 12.88 9.23 -0.97
N LYS A 55 13.01 10.54 -1.21
CA LYS A 55 12.50 11.59 -0.30
C LYS A 55 10.99 11.76 -0.33
N LEU A 56 10.36 11.56 -1.48
CA LEU A 56 8.92 11.81 -1.64
C LEU A 56 8.05 10.59 -1.32
N LEU A 57 8.63 9.40 -1.40
CA LEU A 57 7.95 8.12 -1.20
C LEU A 57 8.54 7.39 -0.02
N ARG A 58 7.70 7.10 0.98
CA ARG A 58 8.02 6.15 2.03
C ARG A 58 7.24 4.87 1.82
N ILE A 59 7.92 3.73 1.81
CA ILE A 59 7.28 2.42 1.90
C ILE A 59 7.74 1.79 3.22
N VAL A 60 6.80 1.31 4.03
CA VAL A 60 7.11 0.70 5.32
C VAL A 60 6.29 -0.56 5.52
N ALA A 61 6.94 -1.68 5.79
CA ALA A 61 6.27 -2.90 6.21
C ALA A 61 5.89 -2.83 7.70
N SER A 62 4.59 -2.85 7.98
CA SER A 62 4.06 -2.86 9.34
C SER A 62 4.28 -4.22 10.00
N THR A 63 4.60 -4.18 11.29
CA THR A 63 4.70 -5.36 12.16
C THR A 63 3.41 -5.64 12.93
N ALA A 64 2.34 -4.87 12.69
CA ALA A 64 1.07 -5.01 13.38
C ALA A 64 0.48 -6.41 13.18
N GLN A 65 0.08 -7.01 14.30
CA GLN A 65 -0.62 -8.30 14.38
C GLN A 65 -2.08 -8.12 14.82
N THR A 66 -2.45 -6.91 15.25
CA THR A 66 -3.81 -6.56 15.68
C THR A 66 -4.28 -5.25 15.03
N PRO A 67 -5.60 -5.01 14.93
CA PRO A 67 -6.14 -3.72 14.48
C PRO A 67 -5.60 -2.53 15.27
N GLN A 68 -5.47 -2.66 16.60
CA GLN A 68 -4.98 -1.59 17.47
C GLN A 68 -3.52 -1.23 17.17
N GLN A 69 -2.68 -2.24 16.92
CA GLN A 69 -1.30 -2.01 16.51
C GLN A 69 -1.23 -1.31 15.13
N ALA A 70 -2.13 -1.65 14.20
CA ALA A 70 -2.20 -0.95 12.92
C ALA A 70 -2.65 0.50 13.06
N ILE A 71 -3.57 0.80 13.98
CA ILE A 71 -3.97 2.17 14.32
C ILE A 71 -2.76 2.96 14.84
N GLU A 72 -1.96 2.37 15.73
CA GLU A 72 -0.73 2.98 16.25
C GLU A 72 0.30 3.25 15.15
N ASP A 73 0.58 2.25 14.31
CA ASP A 73 1.49 2.37 13.16
C ASP A 73 1.04 3.51 12.22
N VAL A 74 -0.25 3.55 11.87
CA VAL A 74 -0.81 4.59 11.00
C VAL A 74 -0.71 5.96 11.65
N ARG A 75 -1.01 6.09 12.94
CA ARG A 75 -0.92 7.36 13.67
C ARG A 75 0.52 7.91 13.64
N ASP A 76 1.51 7.04 13.82
CA ASP A 76 2.91 7.45 13.78
C ASP A 76 3.36 7.84 12.38
N GLU A 77 2.88 7.17 11.35
CA GLU A 77 3.16 7.52 9.95
C GLU A 77 2.42 8.80 9.52
N VAL A 78 1.20 9.05 10.00
CA VAL A 78 0.49 10.32 9.80
C VAL A 78 1.30 11.48 10.37
N LYS A 79 1.80 11.36 11.61
CA LYS A 79 2.64 12.40 12.24
C LYS A 79 3.92 12.67 11.46
N LYS A 80 4.55 11.63 10.91
CA LYS A 80 5.74 11.77 10.05
C LYS A 80 5.40 12.45 8.73
N LEU A 81 4.24 12.12 8.15
CA LEU A 81 3.80 12.67 6.87
C LEU A 81 3.49 14.18 6.99
N VAL A 82 2.76 14.58 8.04
CA VAL A 82 2.35 15.98 8.29
C VAL A 82 3.37 16.81 9.08
N GLY A 83 4.56 16.25 9.35
CA GLY A 83 5.58 16.84 10.21
C GLY A 83 5.92 18.30 9.90
N LYS A 84 6.51 19.00 10.88
CA LYS A 84 6.68 20.46 10.82
C LYS A 84 7.63 20.95 9.74
N ASP A 85 8.62 20.14 9.34
CA ASP A 85 9.57 20.50 8.28
C ASP A 85 9.26 19.77 6.98
N ARG A 86 8.73 20.51 6.00
CA ARG A 86 8.37 19.95 4.70
C ARG A 86 9.56 19.39 3.93
N SER A 87 10.77 19.89 4.19
CA SER A 87 11.99 19.40 3.55
C SER A 87 12.47 18.05 4.08
N GLU A 88 11.92 17.61 5.22
CA GLU A 88 12.23 16.34 5.89
C GLU A 88 11.07 15.33 5.82
N THR A 89 9.93 15.72 5.23
CA THR A 89 8.70 14.91 5.16
C THR A 89 8.43 14.41 3.75
N HIS A 90 7.94 13.18 3.66
CA HIS A 90 7.51 12.55 2.41
C HIS A 90 6.17 13.15 1.93
N GLU A 91 5.88 13.06 0.63
CA GLU A 91 4.56 13.41 0.07
C GLU A 91 3.57 12.26 0.24
N THR A 92 4.08 11.03 0.28
CA THR A 92 3.32 9.79 0.27
C THR A 92 3.96 8.75 1.20
N THR A 93 3.12 8.06 1.97
CA THR A 93 3.51 6.85 2.71
C THR A 93 2.64 5.66 2.28
N LEU A 94 3.27 4.55 1.89
CA LEU A 94 2.66 3.24 1.69
C LEU A 94 2.99 2.35 2.89
N ILE A 95 1.98 2.04 3.70
CA ILE A 95 2.10 1.13 4.84
C ILE A 95 1.63 -0.25 4.40
N VAL A 96 2.56 -1.20 4.35
CA VAL A 96 2.33 -2.56 3.88
C VAL A 96 2.03 -3.47 5.07
N LEU A 97 0.77 -3.87 5.24
CA LEU A 97 0.35 -4.70 6.36
C LEU A 97 0.67 -6.17 6.15
N ASN A 98 0.60 -6.94 7.24
CA ASN A 98 0.82 -8.37 7.20
C ASN A 98 -0.44 -9.13 6.73
N ASP A 99 -0.26 -10.05 5.77
CA ASP A 99 -1.33 -10.82 5.14
C ASP A 99 -1.27 -12.32 5.46
N SER A 100 -0.42 -12.74 6.40
CA SER A 100 -0.27 -14.15 6.76
C SER A 100 -1.63 -14.78 7.11
N ARG A 101 -2.06 -15.73 6.27
CA ARG A 101 -3.40 -16.37 6.28
C ARG A 101 -3.90 -16.82 7.66
N GLU A 102 -3.00 -17.29 8.52
CA GLU A 102 -3.40 -17.92 9.78
C GLU A 102 -3.84 -16.91 10.85
N HIS A 103 -3.48 -15.62 10.75
CA HIS A 103 -3.75 -14.64 11.82
C HIS A 103 -3.93 -13.18 11.34
N SER A 104 -4.12 -12.95 10.04
CA SER A 104 -4.25 -11.57 9.53
C SER A 104 -5.69 -11.05 9.65
N PHE A 105 -5.86 -9.98 10.44
CA PHE A 105 -7.09 -9.20 10.57
C PHE A 105 -7.44 -8.39 9.30
N VAL A 106 -6.59 -8.47 8.27
CA VAL A 106 -6.77 -7.81 6.97
C VAL A 106 -6.75 -8.81 5.81
N TYR A 107 -6.80 -10.12 6.06
CA TYR A 107 -6.77 -11.13 4.99
C TYR A 107 -7.96 -10.98 4.02
N HIS A 108 -9.15 -10.72 4.55
CA HIS A 108 -10.32 -10.45 3.74
C HIS A 108 -10.43 -8.96 3.44
N PHE A 109 -10.69 -8.64 2.17
CA PHE A 109 -10.86 -7.25 1.73
C PHE A 109 -11.94 -6.50 2.52
N ARG A 110 -13.04 -7.18 2.89
CA ARG A 110 -14.11 -6.57 3.70
C ARG A 110 -13.64 -6.17 5.09
N ASP A 111 -12.82 -7.00 5.74
CA ASP A 111 -12.29 -6.68 7.07
C ASP A 111 -11.27 -5.54 6.99
N PHE A 112 -10.46 -5.51 5.93
CA PHE A 112 -9.57 -4.39 5.64
C PHE A 112 -10.33 -3.07 5.40
N VAL A 113 -11.46 -3.11 4.68
CA VAL A 113 -12.33 -1.93 4.52
C VAL A 113 -12.93 -1.51 5.86
N ARG A 114 -13.39 -2.43 6.71
CA ARG A 114 -13.90 -2.09 8.05
C ARG A 114 -12.82 -1.47 8.94
N LEU A 115 -11.59 -1.99 8.89
CA LEU A 115 -10.44 -1.42 9.58
C LEU A 115 -10.20 0.03 9.13
N SER A 116 -10.33 0.35 7.85
CA SER A 116 -10.11 1.70 7.34
C SER A 116 -10.98 2.77 8.01
N TRP A 117 -12.19 2.40 8.46
CA TRP A 117 -13.06 3.31 9.20
C TRP A 117 -12.48 3.63 10.58
N SER A 118 -11.98 2.62 11.30
CA SER A 118 -11.26 2.83 12.57
C SER A 118 -9.95 3.59 12.38
N LEU A 119 -9.22 3.37 11.28
CA LEU A 119 -8.00 4.14 10.98
C LEU A 119 -8.32 5.62 10.76
N GLN A 120 -9.38 5.92 10.00
CA GLN A 120 -9.83 7.30 9.78
C GLN A 120 -10.26 7.98 11.08
N ASP A 121 -10.98 7.27 11.94
CA ASP A 121 -11.51 7.83 13.19
C ASP A 121 -10.45 7.94 14.30
N GLU A 122 -9.64 6.89 14.51
CA GLU A 122 -8.76 6.77 15.67
C GLU A 122 -7.29 7.08 15.39
N ALA A 123 -6.80 6.80 14.19
CA ALA A 123 -5.39 7.02 13.83
C ALA A 123 -5.17 8.40 13.21
N ILE A 124 -6.03 8.79 12.27
CA ILE A 124 -6.03 10.09 11.61
C ILE A 124 -6.80 11.09 12.48
N GLY A 125 -8.04 10.78 12.85
CA GLY A 125 -8.85 11.63 13.72
C GLY A 125 -9.09 13.03 13.14
N ASP A 126 -9.75 13.88 13.92
CA ASP A 126 -10.17 15.21 13.44
C ASP A 126 -9.00 16.17 13.20
N ASP A 127 -7.88 15.99 13.91
CA ASP A 127 -6.69 16.85 13.76
C ASP A 127 -6.04 16.74 12.38
N TYR A 128 -6.15 15.58 11.73
CA TYR A 128 -5.47 15.30 10.45
C TYR A 128 -6.43 14.96 9.30
N ARG A 129 -7.75 14.91 9.55
CA ARG A 129 -8.79 14.53 8.56
C ARG A 129 -8.72 15.37 7.28
N ASP A 130 -8.45 16.66 7.40
CA ASP A 130 -8.37 17.58 6.26
C ASP A 130 -6.94 17.68 5.67
N LEU A 131 -5.96 17.05 6.32
CA LEU A 131 -4.54 17.10 5.92
C LEU A 131 -4.09 15.83 5.20
N VAL A 132 -4.69 14.69 5.54
CA VAL A 132 -4.27 13.37 5.04
C VAL A 132 -5.46 12.65 4.39
N GLN A 133 -5.21 12.09 3.21
CA GLN A 133 -6.13 11.16 2.57
C GLN A 133 -5.65 9.72 2.78
N LEU A 134 -6.56 8.84 3.18
CA LEU A 134 -6.33 7.40 3.23
C LEU A 134 -6.94 6.71 1.99
N VAL A 135 -6.12 5.97 1.26
CA VAL A 135 -6.53 5.12 0.14
C VAL A 135 -6.13 3.67 0.41
N LEU A 136 -6.95 2.72 -0.04
CA LEU A 136 -6.78 1.30 0.22
C LEU A 136 -6.42 0.55 -1.05
N PHE A 137 -5.40 -0.30 -0.98
CA PHE A 137 -5.12 -1.32 -1.98
C PHE A 137 -5.06 -2.68 -1.31
N HIS A 138 -5.63 -3.71 -1.95
CA HIS A 138 -5.69 -5.03 -1.35
C HIS A 138 -5.56 -6.14 -2.42
N PRO A 139 -4.87 -7.26 -2.16
CA PRO A 139 -4.69 -8.34 -3.15
C PRO A 139 -6.02 -8.89 -3.68
N ALA A 140 -7.01 -9.00 -2.80
CA ALA A 140 -8.37 -9.45 -3.09
C ALA A 140 -9.38 -8.30 -3.34
N ALA A 141 -8.91 -7.07 -3.60
CA ALA A 141 -9.81 -5.95 -3.90
C ALA A 141 -10.63 -6.25 -5.16
N LYS A 142 -11.92 -5.90 -5.12
CA LYS A 142 -12.85 -6.00 -6.24
C LYS A 142 -13.64 -4.71 -6.36
N HIS A 143 -13.80 -4.18 -7.58
CA HIS A 143 -14.69 -3.03 -7.82
C HIS A 143 -16.16 -3.41 -7.62
N GLN A 144 -16.52 -4.64 -7.98
CA GLN A 144 -17.87 -5.17 -7.86
C GLN A 144 -17.95 -6.14 -6.68
N THR A 145 -18.27 -5.63 -5.49
CA THR A 145 -18.40 -6.42 -4.26
C THR A 145 -19.71 -7.20 -4.14
N TYR A 146 -20.69 -6.93 -5.02
CA TYR A 146 -22.06 -7.48 -4.98
C TYR A 146 -22.48 -8.20 -6.27
N ALA A 147 -21.58 -8.41 -7.23
CA ALA A 147 -21.93 -9.15 -8.44
C ALA A 147 -22.25 -10.62 -8.10
N GLU A 148 -23.24 -11.19 -8.78
CA GLU A 148 -23.69 -12.58 -8.58
C GLU A 148 -22.62 -13.63 -8.93
N GLN A 149 -21.55 -13.22 -9.62
CA GLN A 149 -20.44 -14.10 -9.99
C GLN A 149 -19.13 -13.64 -9.32
N GLU A 150 -18.40 -14.59 -8.73
CA GLU A 150 -17.11 -14.37 -8.06
C GLU A 150 -15.94 -14.15 -9.04
N GLU A 151 -16.22 -13.93 -10.33
CA GLU A 151 -15.22 -13.88 -11.38
C GLU A 151 -14.21 -12.73 -11.15
N GLU A 152 -12.97 -13.01 -11.52
CA GLU A 152 -11.87 -12.07 -11.40
C GLU A 152 -11.82 -11.17 -12.63
N HIS A 153 -11.76 -9.85 -12.45
CA HIS A 153 -11.72 -8.90 -13.55
C HIS A 153 -10.37 -8.19 -13.63
N ALA A 154 -9.88 -7.98 -14.86
CA ALA A 154 -8.62 -7.25 -15.08
C ALA A 154 -8.67 -5.81 -14.50
N GLY A 155 -9.82 -5.15 -14.57
CA GLY A 155 -10.06 -3.83 -13.98
C GLY A 155 -9.82 -3.77 -12.47
N ASP A 156 -9.97 -4.89 -11.73
CA ASP A 156 -9.69 -4.93 -10.29
C ASP A 156 -8.22 -4.60 -9.98
N TYR A 157 -7.29 -4.91 -10.90
CA TYR A 157 -5.87 -4.62 -10.72
C TYR A 157 -5.54 -3.12 -10.65
N THR A 158 -6.52 -2.24 -10.90
CA THR A 158 -6.38 -0.80 -10.63
C THR A 158 -6.45 -0.43 -9.15
N ILE A 159 -7.00 -1.32 -8.31
CA ILE A 159 -7.13 -1.15 -6.85
C ILE A 159 -6.52 -2.33 -6.07
N ARG A 160 -5.81 -3.24 -6.76
CA ARG A 160 -5.04 -4.31 -6.12
C ARG A 160 -3.58 -3.93 -5.99
N SER A 161 -2.97 -4.48 -4.96
CA SER A 161 -1.55 -4.42 -4.62
C SER A 161 -1.05 -5.83 -4.28
N PRO A 162 0.28 -6.07 -4.19
CA PRO A 162 0.82 -7.37 -3.79
C PRO A 162 0.41 -7.79 -2.38
N TYR A 163 0.31 -6.82 -1.48
CA TYR A 163 -0.08 -6.98 -0.07
C TYR A 163 -1.14 -5.95 0.33
N PRO A 164 -1.94 -6.16 1.39
CA PRO A 164 -2.82 -5.14 1.95
C PRO A 164 -2.00 -3.88 2.26
N THR A 165 -2.30 -2.79 1.56
CA THR A 165 -1.50 -1.57 1.58
C THR A 165 -2.39 -0.38 1.86
N LEU A 166 -2.06 0.36 2.92
CA LEU A 166 -2.65 1.66 3.22
C LEU A 166 -1.79 2.73 2.55
N HIS A 167 -2.43 3.63 1.84
CA HIS A 167 -1.77 4.73 1.15
C HIS A 167 -2.20 6.04 1.80
N LEU A 168 -1.25 6.68 2.49
CA LEU A 168 -1.41 7.98 3.09
C LEU A 168 -0.83 9.05 2.15
N LEU A 169 -1.65 10.03 1.81
CA LEU A 169 -1.32 11.14 0.92
C LEU A 169 -1.54 12.45 1.65
N ARG A 170 -0.67 13.44 1.43
CA ARG A 170 -0.96 14.82 1.87
C ARG A 170 -1.95 15.48 0.93
N GLN A 171 -3.05 15.97 1.49
CA GLN A 171 -4.11 16.65 0.74
C GLN A 171 -3.58 17.84 -0.06
N GLU A 172 -2.66 18.62 0.50
CA GLU A 172 -2.06 19.76 -0.18
C GLU A 172 -1.25 19.38 -1.43
N ASP A 173 -0.58 18.24 -1.43
CA ASP A 173 0.19 17.80 -2.60
C ASP A 173 -0.73 17.22 -3.67
N VAL A 174 -1.80 16.54 -3.26
CA VAL A 174 -2.90 16.15 -4.18
C VAL A 174 -3.49 17.39 -4.85
N LEU A 175 -3.80 18.45 -4.09
CA LEU A 175 -4.35 19.69 -4.62
C LEU A 175 -3.38 20.41 -5.58
N LYS A 176 -2.10 20.51 -5.22
CA LYS A 176 -1.08 21.05 -6.13
C LYS A 176 -1.00 20.26 -7.43
N ALA A 177 -1.03 18.94 -7.34
CA ALA A 177 -0.95 18.07 -8.50
C ALA A 177 -2.18 18.22 -9.42
N VAL A 178 -3.38 18.39 -8.84
CA VAL A 178 -4.61 18.74 -9.57
C VAL A 178 -4.47 20.09 -10.26
N GLN A 179 -4.00 21.12 -9.53
CA GLN A 179 -3.81 22.49 -10.07
C GLN A 179 -2.76 22.56 -11.17
N SER A 180 -1.81 21.61 -11.20
CA SER A 180 -0.77 21.50 -12.21
C SER A 180 -1.30 21.15 -13.62
N GLY A 181 -2.62 20.95 -13.76
CA GLY A 181 -3.28 20.92 -15.06
C GLY A 181 -3.47 19.53 -15.64
N TYR A 182 -3.62 18.50 -14.81
CA TYR A 182 -4.12 17.20 -15.29
C TYR A 182 -5.63 17.29 -15.52
N PRO A 183 -6.11 17.29 -16.78
CA PRO A 183 -7.53 17.30 -17.06
C PRO A 183 -8.16 15.97 -16.62
N ASP A 184 -9.48 15.99 -16.37
CA ASP A 184 -10.31 14.78 -16.33
C ASP A 184 -9.95 13.77 -15.22
N LEU A 185 -9.41 14.24 -14.08
CA LEU A 185 -9.08 13.38 -12.94
C LEU A 185 -10.30 12.62 -12.39
N GLU A 186 -11.52 13.16 -12.55
CA GLU A 186 -12.76 12.48 -12.21
C GLU A 186 -12.99 11.19 -13.02
N TYR A 187 -12.46 11.12 -14.24
CA TYR A 187 -12.55 9.95 -15.11
C TYR A 187 -11.37 8.99 -14.92
N LEU A 188 -10.41 9.31 -14.06
CA LEU A 188 -9.23 8.48 -13.83
C LEU A 188 -9.60 7.04 -13.43
N PRO A 189 -10.56 6.78 -12.51
CA PRO A 189 -10.94 5.42 -12.15
C PRO A 189 -11.50 4.62 -13.34
N SER A 190 -12.44 5.18 -14.10
CA SER A 190 -13.08 4.49 -15.22
C SER A 190 -12.10 4.27 -16.38
N ARG A 191 -11.25 5.26 -16.68
CA ARG A 191 -10.16 5.17 -17.66
C ARG A 191 -9.19 4.04 -17.31
N ASN A 192 -8.78 3.95 -16.05
CA ASN A 192 -7.84 2.93 -15.59
C ASN A 192 -8.46 1.53 -15.68
N GLN A 193 -9.72 1.36 -15.27
CA GLN A 193 -10.42 0.08 -15.38
C GLN A 193 -10.54 -0.35 -16.85
N ALA A 194 -10.99 0.55 -17.74
CA ALA A 194 -11.07 0.29 -19.17
C ALA A 194 -9.70 -0.04 -19.79
N LYS A 195 -8.64 0.59 -19.31
CA LYS A 195 -7.27 0.29 -19.74
C LYS A 195 -6.86 -1.14 -19.37
N LEU A 196 -6.98 -1.54 -18.10
CA LEU A 196 -6.58 -2.90 -17.68
C LEU A 196 -7.51 -3.98 -18.25
N ASN A 197 -8.80 -3.68 -18.46
CA ASN A 197 -9.71 -4.57 -19.18
C ASN A 197 -9.25 -4.84 -20.62
N ARG A 198 -8.72 -3.81 -21.33
CA ARG A 198 -8.12 -4.00 -22.66
C ARG A 198 -6.79 -4.74 -22.63
N LEU A 199 -6.01 -4.58 -21.57
CA LEU A 199 -4.75 -5.31 -21.37
C LEU A 199 -5.00 -6.81 -21.16
N GLY A 200 -6.12 -7.16 -20.51
CA GLY A 200 -6.56 -8.53 -20.31
C GLY A 200 -6.13 -9.09 -18.95
N LEU A 201 -6.93 -10.05 -18.45
CA LEU A 201 -6.78 -10.61 -17.12
C LEU A 201 -5.46 -11.36 -16.94
N ASP A 202 -5.07 -12.20 -17.90
CA ASP A 202 -3.87 -13.02 -17.76
C ASP A 202 -2.60 -12.18 -17.70
N VAL A 203 -2.52 -11.10 -18.49
CA VAL A 203 -1.40 -10.16 -18.45
C VAL A 203 -1.34 -9.43 -17.10
N CYS A 204 -2.48 -8.95 -16.60
CA CYS A 204 -2.54 -8.31 -15.28
C CYS A 204 -2.11 -9.26 -14.17
N ARG A 205 -2.58 -10.51 -14.22
CA ARG A 205 -2.24 -11.55 -13.25
C ARG A 205 -0.76 -11.92 -13.30
N GLN A 206 -0.20 -12.07 -14.49
CA GLN A 206 1.23 -12.35 -14.67
C GLN A 206 2.07 -11.23 -14.06
N ARG A 207 1.84 -9.97 -14.45
CA ARG A 207 2.61 -8.82 -13.92
C ARG A 207 2.49 -8.65 -12.42
N TRP A 208 1.31 -8.92 -11.87
CA TRP A 208 1.11 -8.90 -10.42
C TRP A 208 1.90 -10.01 -9.73
N ARG A 209 2.02 -11.22 -10.32
CA ARG A 209 2.86 -12.31 -9.78
C ARG A 209 4.35 -11.97 -9.84
N GLU A 210 4.80 -11.35 -10.92
CA GLU A 210 6.19 -10.89 -11.09
C GLU A 210 6.61 -9.89 -10.00
N CYS A 211 5.66 -9.21 -9.34
CA CYS A 211 5.96 -8.32 -8.21
C CYS A 211 6.55 -9.07 -7.00
N PHE A 212 6.33 -10.37 -6.85
CA PHE A 212 6.88 -11.17 -5.74
C PHE A 212 8.26 -11.77 -6.03
N GLU A 213 8.71 -11.69 -7.28
CA GLU A 213 10.00 -12.21 -7.71
C GLU A 213 11.10 -11.24 -7.34
N VAL A 214 12.17 -11.76 -6.74
CA VAL A 214 13.40 -11.02 -6.46
C VAL A 214 14.11 -10.82 -7.79
N ASP A 215 14.40 -9.58 -8.15
CA ASP A 215 15.22 -9.30 -9.34
C ASP A 215 16.66 -9.77 -9.03
N ASP A 216 17.14 -10.79 -9.75
CA ASP A 216 18.56 -11.15 -9.75
C ASP A 216 19.32 -9.99 -10.42
N HIS A 217 20.05 -9.21 -9.63
CA HIS A 217 20.97 -8.16 -10.11
C HIS A 217 22.39 -8.45 -9.63
#